data_AF-A0A4V2NDY2-F1
#
_entry.id   AF-A0A4V2NDY2-F1
#
_cell.length_a   1.000
_cell.length_b   1.000
_cell.length_c   1.000
_cell.angle_alpha   90.00
_cell.angle_beta   90.00
_cell.angle_gamma   90.00
#
_symmetry.space_group_name_H-M   'P 1'
#
loop_
_entity.id
_entity.type
_entity.pdbx_description
1 polymer ?
#
loop_
_entity_poly.entity_id
_entity_poly.type
_entity_poly.pdbx_seq_one_letter_code
_entity_poly.pdbx_strand_id
1 'polypeptide(L)'
;MLPTLPATRNGITFTAAGDGMVHAKGTATDWATILVTQDLPAGEYTLEHTLVDGVGLFCELKSTDGRIDLFSHGKVKATLPAGDYRMLVSVSPGKTVDATITPILRKLN
;
A
#
# COMPACT_ATOMS: atom_id res chain seq x y z
N MET A 1 -5.36 10.69 -8.09
CA MET A 1 -5.34 11.63 -6.95
C MET A 1 -4.63 10.94 -5.79
N LEU A 2 -3.62 11.60 -5.19
CA LEU A 2 -2.95 11.12 -3.98
C LEU A 2 -3.93 11.10 -2.80
N PRO A 3 -3.72 10.25 -1.78
CA PRO A 3 -4.56 10.28 -0.59
C PRO A 3 -4.30 11.60 0.14
N THR A 4 -5.35 12.29 0.58
CA THR A 4 -5.19 13.42 1.48
C THR A 4 -4.72 12.90 2.84
N LEU A 5 -3.45 13.16 3.18
CA LEU A 5 -2.85 12.87 4.47
C LEU A 5 -2.68 14.17 5.29
N PRO A 6 -2.84 14.16 6.62
CA PRO A 6 -3.06 12.98 7.46
C PRO A 6 -4.48 12.39 7.34
N ALA A 7 -4.60 11.08 7.54
CA ALA A 7 -5.90 10.39 7.55
C ALA A 7 -5.95 9.37 8.69
N THR A 8 -7.03 9.40 9.47
CA THR A 8 -7.29 8.39 10.50
C THR A 8 -8.37 7.42 10.01
N ARG A 9 -8.08 6.12 10.08
CA ARG A 9 -8.98 5.02 9.71
C ARG A 9 -8.84 3.91 10.74
N ASN A 10 -9.96 3.47 11.31
CA ASN A 10 -10.02 2.32 12.21
C ASN A 10 -8.92 2.29 13.29
N GLY A 11 -8.67 3.43 13.94
CA GLY A 11 -7.67 3.55 15.02
C GLY A 11 -6.21 3.76 14.58
N ILE A 12 -5.92 3.75 13.27
CA ILE A 12 -4.61 4.10 12.71
C ILE A 12 -4.64 5.51 12.13
N THR A 13 -3.66 6.32 12.48
CA THR A 13 -3.38 7.59 11.80
C THR A 13 -2.22 7.41 10.83
N PHE A 14 -2.50 7.67 9.55
CA PHE A 14 -1.52 7.70 8.47
C PHE A 14 -1.08 9.13 8.22
N THR A 15 0.22 9.39 8.16
CA THR A 15 0.80 10.70 7.83
C THR A 15 1.83 10.57 6.72
N ALA A 16 1.98 11.61 5.91
CA ALA A 16 3.07 11.67 4.95
C ALA A 16 4.40 11.84 5.70
N ALA A 17 5.40 11.05 5.35
CA ALA A 17 6.74 11.09 5.96
C ALA A 17 7.84 11.60 4.98
N GLY A 18 7.44 12.18 3.85
CA GLY A 18 8.33 12.64 2.78
C GLY A 18 8.53 11.56 1.70
N ASP A 19 8.86 11.97 0.46
CA ASP A 19 9.29 11.08 -0.64
C ASP A 19 8.45 9.79 -0.87
N GLY A 20 7.11 9.92 -0.75
CA GLY A 20 6.18 8.78 -0.92
C GLY A 20 6.09 7.83 0.28
N MET A 21 6.82 8.12 1.36
CA MET A 21 6.75 7.39 2.63
C MET A 21 5.46 7.71 3.39
N VAL A 22 4.93 6.70 4.06
CA VAL A 22 3.76 6.81 4.92
C VAL A 22 4.13 6.32 6.31
N HIS A 23 3.94 7.17 7.32
CA HIS A 23 4.02 6.77 8.70
C HIS A 23 2.63 6.37 9.20
N ALA A 24 2.51 5.18 9.80
CA ALA A 24 1.27 4.68 10.37
C ALA A 24 1.45 4.47 11.88
N LYS A 25 0.54 5.06 12.66
CA LYS A 25 0.58 4.99 14.12
C LYS A 25 -0.79 4.70 14.72
N GLY A 26 -0.84 3.76 15.65
CA GLY A 26 -2.03 3.44 16.44
C GLY A 26 -2.29 1.94 16.52
N THR A 27 -3.48 1.57 17.00
CA THR A 27 -3.97 0.20 17.05
C THR A 27 -5.18 0.06 16.15
N ALA A 28 -5.10 -0.86 15.18
CA ALA A 28 -6.16 -1.09 14.22
C ALA A 28 -7.35 -1.82 14.88
N THR A 29 -8.53 -1.20 14.86
CA THR A 29 -9.79 -1.83 15.35
C THR A 29 -10.46 -2.71 14.29
N ASP A 30 -10.12 -2.47 13.01
CA ASP A 30 -10.49 -3.24 11.82
C ASP A 30 -9.44 -2.90 10.73
N TRP A 31 -9.57 -3.41 9.51
CA TRP A 31 -8.67 -3.09 8.39
C TRP A 31 -8.57 -1.58 8.19
N ALA A 32 -7.38 -1.00 8.44
CA ALA A 32 -7.14 0.42 8.25
C ALA A 32 -6.36 0.64 6.97
N THR A 33 -6.95 1.33 5.99
CA THR A 33 -6.37 1.47 4.65
C THR A 33 -6.42 2.90 4.16
N ILE A 34 -5.33 3.35 3.53
CA ILE A 34 -5.31 4.49 2.61
C ILE A 34 -5.01 3.99 1.20
N LEU A 35 -5.44 4.74 0.18
CA LEU A 35 -5.20 4.38 -1.21
C LEU A 35 -4.91 5.59 -2.09
N VAL A 36 -4.16 5.33 -3.15
CA VAL A 36 -3.99 6.21 -4.30
C VAL A 36 -4.39 5.43 -5.55
N THR A 37 -5.14 6.07 -6.45
CA THR A 37 -5.36 5.55 -7.80
C THR A 37 -4.34 6.16 -8.75
N GLN A 38 -3.71 5.32 -9.56
CA GLN A 38 -2.75 5.68 -10.60
C GLN A 38 -3.04 4.93 -11.89
N ASP A 39 -2.90 5.61 -13.02
CA ASP A 39 -2.92 4.98 -14.35
C ASP A 39 -1.54 4.36 -14.61
N LEU A 40 -1.51 3.08 -14.96
CA LEU A 40 -0.29 2.34 -15.27
C LEU A 40 -0.32 1.89 -16.74
N PRO A 41 0.78 2.08 -17.50
CA PRO A 41 0.89 1.43 -18.81
C PRO A 41 1.02 -0.09 -18.66
N ALA A 42 0.69 -0.82 -19.72
CA ALA A 42 0.92 -2.27 -19.74
C ALA A 42 2.40 -2.58 -19.53
N GLY A 43 2.69 -3.64 -18.77
CA GLY A 43 4.07 -4.05 -18.51
C GLY A 43 4.21 -5.01 -17.35
N GLU A 44 5.45 -5.37 -17.08
CA GLU A 44 5.80 -6.21 -15.94
C GLU A 44 6.17 -5.34 -14.74
N TYR A 45 5.56 -5.59 -13.58
CA TYR A 45 5.73 -4.78 -12.39
C TYR A 45 6.16 -5.61 -11.18
N THR A 46 6.89 -4.96 -10.27
CA THR A 46 7.11 -5.44 -8.91
C THR A 46 6.59 -4.49 -7.85
N LEU A 47 6.15 -5.05 -6.72
CA LEU A 47 5.75 -4.30 -5.53
C LEU A 47 6.53 -4.78 -4.32
N GLU A 48 7.25 -3.86 -3.71
CA GLU A 48 8.07 -4.08 -2.52
C GLU A 48 7.82 -2.97 -1.49
N HIS A 49 8.35 -3.17 -0.28
CA HIS A 49 8.35 -2.13 0.75
C HIS A 49 9.56 -2.29 1.68
N THR A 50 9.84 -1.25 2.47
CA THR A 50 11.05 -1.15 3.30
C THR A 50 10.94 -1.78 4.70
N LEU A 51 9.80 -2.36 5.07
CA LEU A 51 9.61 -2.92 6.42
C LEU A 51 9.98 -4.40 6.48
N VAL A 52 10.32 -4.85 7.69
CA VAL A 52 10.43 -6.28 8.01
C VAL A 52 9.05 -6.93 8.04
N ASP A 53 8.97 -8.18 7.62
CA ASP A 53 7.74 -8.96 7.66
C ASP A 53 7.17 -9.07 9.08
N GLY A 54 5.84 -9.15 9.20
CA GLY A 54 5.15 -9.42 10.46
C GLY A 54 4.73 -8.19 11.28
N VAL A 55 5.13 -6.97 10.90
CA VAL A 55 4.69 -5.71 11.53
C VAL A 55 3.18 -5.47 11.36
N GLY A 56 2.55 -6.12 10.38
CA GLY A 56 1.12 -5.96 10.11
C GLY A 56 0.77 -4.68 9.35
N LEU A 57 1.77 -4.00 8.79
CA LEU A 57 1.68 -2.85 7.88
C LEU A 57 2.32 -3.26 6.56
N PHE A 58 1.58 -3.11 5.45
CA PHE A 58 2.00 -3.60 4.13
C PHE A 58 1.39 -2.77 3.01
N CYS A 59 1.80 -3.05 1.77
CA CYS A 59 1.20 -2.44 0.58
C CYS A 59 0.67 -3.47 -0.43
N GLU A 60 -0.36 -3.06 -1.16
CA GLU A 60 -1.00 -3.87 -2.19
C GLU A 60 -1.17 -3.03 -3.46
N LEU A 61 -1.16 -3.67 -4.61
CA LEU A 61 -1.68 -3.10 -5.84
C LEU A 61 -2.92 -3.90 -6.24
N LYS A 62 -4.04 -3.20 -6.39
CA LYS A 62 -5.34 -3.78 -6.75
C LYS A 62 -5.84 -3.20 -8.06
N SER A 63 -6.35 -4.07 -8.93
CA SER A 63 -7.23 -3.67 -10.04
C SER A 63 -8.46 -2.94 -9.48
N THR A 64 -9.07 -2.06 -10.27
CA THR A 64 -10.24 -1.27 -9.83
C THR A 64 -11.48 -2.14 -9.53
N ASP A 65 -11.54 -3.35 -10.08
CA ASP A 65 -12.51 -4.41 -9.77
C ASP A 65 -12.30 -5.09 -8.41
N GLY A 66 -11.23 -4.75 -7.69
CA GLY A 66 -10.92 -5.26 -6.36
C GLY A 66 -9.95 -6.46 -6.32
N ARG A 67 -9.55 -7.01 -7.47
CA ARG A 67 -8.57 -8.10 -7.53
C ARG A 67 -7.21 -7.63 -7.03
N ILE A 68 -6.57 -8.41 -6.14
CA ILE A 68 -5.19 -8.19 -5.70
C ILE A 68 -4.25 -8.68 -6.81
N ASP A 69 -3.50 -7.76 -7.40
CA ASP A 69 -2.53 -8.04 -8.46
C ASP A 69 -1.12 -8.29 -7.91
N LEU A 70 -0.71 -7.43 -6.98
CA LEU A 70 0.56 -7.50 -6.29
C LEU A 70 0.35 -7.32 -4.79
N PHE A 71 1.14 -8.04 -4.00
CA PHE A 71 1.12 -8.00 -2.54
C PHE A 71 2.55 -7.99 -2.03
N SER A 72 2.88 -7.01 -1.18
CA SER A 72 4.26 -6.77 -0.75
C SER A 72 4.85 -7.85 0.16
N HIS A 73 4.01 -8.72 0.75
CA HIS A 73 4.41 -9.93 1.49
C HIS A 73 4.05 -11.23 0.74
N GLY A 74 3.88 -11.19 -0.58
CA GLY A 74 3.40 -12.35 -1.34
C GLY A 74 3.81 -12.30 -2.80
N LYS A 75 2.84 -12.19 -3.70
CA LYS A 75 3.12 -12.05 -5.14
C LYS A 75 3.75 -10.67 -5.40
N VAL A 76 5.07 -10.65 -5.47
CA VAL A 76 5.86 -9.43 -5.68
C VAL A 76 6.04 -9.07 -7.16
N LYS A 77 5.61 -9.91 -8.12
CA LYS A 77 5.82 -9.69 -9.55
C LYS A 77 4.62 -10.15 -10.40
N ALA A 78 4.20 -9.32 -11.37
CA ALA A 78 3.10 -9.65 -12.30
C ALA A 78 3.16 -8.82 -13.59
N THR A 79 2.67 -9.40 -14.70
CA THR A 79 2.34 -8.65 -15.92
C THR A 79 0.95 -8.05 -15.79
N LEU A 80 0.86 -6.73 -15.94
CA LEU A 80 -0.37 -5.96 -15.80
C LEU A 80 -0.76 -5.36 -17.15
N PRO A 81 -2.04 -5.43 -17.57
CA PRO A 81 -2.53 -4.61 -18.67
C PRO A 81 -2.54 -3.13 -18.29
N ALA A 82 -2.62 -2.26 -19.30
CA ALA A 82 -2.76 -0.82 -19.07
C ALA A 82 -4.10 -0.51 -18.37
N GLY A 83 -4.10 0.45 -17.46
CA GLY A 83 -5.30 0.97 -16.82
C GLY A 83 -5.09 1.49 -15.41
N ASP A 84 -6.19 1.82 -14.75
CA ASP A 84 -6.20 2.33 -13.38
C ASP A 84 -5.99 1.22 -12.35
N TYR A 85 -5.04 1.44 -11.45
CA TYR A 85 -4.78 0.58 -10.29
C TYR A 85 -4.82 1.38 -9.00
N ARG A 86 -5.29 0.74 -7.94
CA ARG A 86 -5.30 1.27 -6.58
C ARG A 86 -4.09 0.72 -5.85
N MET A 87 -3.17 1.59 -5.47
CA MET A 87 -2.09 1.26 -4.55
C MET A 87 -2.54 1.56 -3.13
N LEU A 88 -2.48 0.55 -2.26
CA LEU A 88 -2.97 0.62 -0.89
C LEU A 88 -1.79 0.54 0.08
N VAL A 89 -1.93 1.24 1.20
CA VAL A 89 -1.18 0.96 2.43
C VAL A 89 -2.19 0.54 3.49
N SER A 90 -1.98 -0.62 4.09
CA SER A 90 -2.97 -1.25 4.98
C SER A 90 -2.33 -1.74 6.27
N VAL A 91 -3.08 -1.62 7.37
CA VAL A 91 -2.77 -2.25 8.66
C VAL A 91 -3.84 -3.29 8.99
N SER A 92 -3.42 -4.50 9.36
CA SER A 92 -4.34 -5.59 9.72
C SER A 92 -5.08 -5.34 11.05
N PRO A 93 -6.33 -5.83 11.21
CA PRO A 93 -7.06 -5.76 12.46
C PRO A 93 -6.24 -6.27 13.66
N GLY A 94 -6.35 -5.59 14.79
CA GLY A 94 -5.67 -5.94 16.04
C GLY A 94 -4.18 -5.65 16.07
N LYS A 95 -3.59 -5.09 15.01
CA LYS A 95 -2.18 -4.72 14.99
C LYS A 95 -1.97 -3.32 15.54
N THR A 96 -0.99 -3.19 16.43
CA THR A 96 -0.45 -1.91 16.87
C THR A 96 0.82 -1.63 16.08
N VAL A 97 0.88 -0.47 15.44
CA VAL A 97 2.02 -0.03 14.64
C VAL A 97 2.45 1.37 15.04
N ASP A 98 3.75 1.62 14.93
CA ASP A 98 4.38 2.95 14.97
C ASP A 98 5.58 2.83 14.01
N ALA A 99 5.30 2.88 12.71
CA ALA A 99 6.26 2.49 11.69
C ALA A 99 6.05 3.27 10.40
N THR A 100 7.15 3.46 9.66
CA THR A 100 7.17 4.13 8.37
C THR A 100 7.38 3.11 7.26
N ILE A 101 6.44 3.04 6.32
CA ILE A 101 6.52 2.20 5.12
C ILE A 101 6.83 3.08 3.90
N THR A 102 7.73 2.60 3.05
CA THR A 102 7.91 3.15 1.70
C THR A 102 7.41 2.14 0.69
N PRO A 103 6.22 2.31 0.10
CA PRO A 103 5.75 1.45 -0.96
C PRO A 103 6.55 1.72 -2.25
N ILE A 104 7.10 0.67 -2.87
CA ILE A 104 7.94 0.79 -4.05
C ILE A 104 7.33 -0.05 -5.17
N LEU A 105 6.66 0.60 -6.12
CA LEU A 105 6.18 -0.01 -7.36
C LEU A 105 7.21 0.25 -8.47
N ARG A 106 7.75 -0.79 -9.09
CA ARG A 106 8.72 -0.66 -10.20
C ARG A 106 8.19 -1.34 -11.45
N LYS A 107 8.23 -0.64 -12.59
CA LYS A 107 8.10 -1.27 -13.91
C LYS A 107 9.44 -1.88 -14.29
N LEU A 108 9.46 -3.15 -14.70
CA LEU A 108 10.68 -3.85 -15.07
C LEU A 108 11.01 -3.70 -16.56
N ASN A 109 10.00 -3.70 -17.44
CA ASN A 109 10.10 -3.50 -18.89
C ASN A 109 8.78 -2.91 -19.42
#